data_AF-A0A1Z9AJ09-F1
#
_entry.id   AF-A0A1Z9AJ09-F1
#
_cell.length_a   1.000
_cell.length_b   1.000
_cell.length_c   1.000
_cell.angle_alpha   90.00
_cell.angle_beta   90.00
_cell.angle_gamma   90.00
#
_symmetry.space_group_name_H-M   'P 1'
#
loop_
_entity.id
_entity.type
_entity.pdbx_description
1 polymer ?
#
loop_
_entity_poly.entity_id
_entity_poly.type
_entity_poly.pdbx_seq_one_letter_code
_entity_poly.pdbx_strand_id
1 'polypeptide(L)' 'MPVYTVKNKETEEAYDLNCPYDELLSFLKENEEYVQVLKMPATVSGRISTHRLAGEGWQDVLKKVKKNSGRGNTINV' A
#
# COMPACT_ATOMS: atom_id res chain seq x y z
N MET A 1 5.56 -7.84 26.68
CA MET A 1 5.66 -6.38 26.56
C MET A 1 5.24 -5.99 25.15
N PRO A 2 4.39 -4.96 24.99
CA PRO A 2 3.95 -4.52 23.67
C PRO A 2 5.08 -3.81 22.91
N VAL A 3 5.11 -4.00 21.59
CA VAL A 3 6.04 -3.30 20.69
C VAL A 3 5.29 -2.17 20.01
N TYR A 4 5.79 -0.96 20.14
CA TYR A 4 5.21 0.24 19.56
C TYR A 4 6.18 0.86 18.59
N THR A 5 5.70 1.17 17.39
CA THR A 5 6.48 1.89 16.39
C THR A 5 6.32 3.39 16.63
N VAL A 6 7.44 4.09 16.80
CA VAL A 6 7.50 5.54 16.99
C VAL A 6 8.28 6.14 15.83
N LYS A 7 7.72 7.19 15.21
CA LYS A 7 8.32 7.92 14.10
C LYS A 7 8.76 9.31 14.57
N ASN A 8 9.99 9.72 14.27
CA ASN A 8 10.41 11.11 14.44
C ASN A 8 9.80 11.97 13.32
N LYS A 9 9.18 13.10 13.67
CA LYS A 9 8.53 14.04 12.73
C LYS A 9 9.51 14.69 11.76
N GLU A 10 10.77 14.87 12.15
CA GLU A 10 11.75 15.62 11.37
C GLU A 10 12.57 14.73 10.44
N THR A 11 13.03 13.57 10.93
CA THR A 11 13.89 12.65 10.16
C THR A 11 13.11 11.56 9.45
N GLU A 12 11.81 11.42 9.72
CA GLU A 12 10.94 10.33 9.26
C GLU A 12 11.38 8.91 9.65
N GLU A 13 12.38 8.78 10.51
CA GLU A 13 12.90 7.49 10.96
C GLU A 13 11.91 6.82 11.92
N ALA A 14 11.62 5.55 11.64
CA ALA A 14 10.72 4.73 12.44
C ALA A 14 11.52 3.73 13.28
N TYR A 15 11.32 3.78 14.59
CA TYR A 15 11.94 2.91 15.56
C TYR A 15 10.90 2.03 16.25
N ASP A 16 11.21 0.76 16.46
CA ASP A 16 10.36 -0.16 17.19
C ASP A 16 10.83 -0.22 18.65
N LEU A 17 10.02 0.35 19.55
CA LEU A 17 10.27 0.38 20.99
C LEU A 17 9.46 -0.71 21.68
N ASN A 18 10.12 -1.54 22.48
CA ASN A 18 9.47 -2.56 23.31
C ASN A 18 9.37 -2.04 24.74
N CYS A 19 8.25 -1.38 25.08
CA CYS A 19 8.03 -0.77 26.38
C CYS A 19 6.57 -0.88 26.83
N PRO A 20 6.28 -0.85 28.15
CA PRO A 20 4.92 -0.68 28.66
C PRO A 20 4.32 0.68 28.26
N TYR A 21 2.99 0.77 28.22
CA TYR A 21 2.27 1.94 27.72
C TYR A 21 2.56 3.24 28.50
N ASP A 22 2.78 3.14 29.81
CA ASP A 22 3.09 4.30 30.67
C ASP A 22 4.41 4.96 30.28
N GLU A 23 5.42 4.15 29.96
CA GLU A 23 6.73 4.64 29.52
C GLU A 23 6.64 5.27 28.13
N LEU A 24 5.81 4.71 27.24
CA LEU A 24 5.56 5.31 25.92
C LEU A 24 4.88 6.67 26.03
N LEU A 25 3.89 6.81 26.90
CA LEU A 25 3.23 8.11 27.13
C LEU A 25 4.21 9.14 27.69
N SER A 26 5.08 8.72 28.60
CA SER A 26 6.12 9.57 29.19
C SER A 26 7.11 10.01 28.11
N PHE A 27 7.58 9.08 27.27
CA PHE A 27 8.50 9.33 26.18
C PHE A 27 7.93 10.27 25.11
N LEU A 28 6.65 10.11 24.74
CA LEU A 28 5.97 11.00 23.79
C LEU A 28 5.69 12.40 24.37
N LYS A 29 5.51 12.52 25.69
CA LYS A 29 5.35 13.83 26.36
C LYS A 29 6.68 14.57 26.49
N GLU A 30 7.76 13.86 26.79
CA GLU A 30 9.10 14.45 26.90
C GLU A 30 9.69 14.80 25.54
N ASN A 31 9.34 14.07 24.48
CA ASN A 31 9.86 14.27 23.15
C ASN A 31 8.72 14.53 22.14
N GLU A 32 8.27 15.78 22.05
CA GLU A 32 7.20 16.24 21.12
C GLU A 32 7.51 15.98 19.62
N GLU A 33 8.77 15.73 19.30
CA GLU A 33 9.27 15.35 17.98
C GLU A 33 8.83 13.95 17.56
N TYR A 34 8.49 13.07 18.51
CA TYR A 34 8.15 11.68 18.24
C TYR A 34 6.64 11.47 18.24
N VAL A 35 6.15 10.71 17.26
CA VAL A 35 4.73 10.33 17.14
C VAL A 35 4.63 8.83 17.05
N GLN A 36 3.72 8.26 17.85
CA GLN A 36 3.37 6.86 17.70
C GLN A 36 2.65 6.66 16.36
N VAL A 37 3.22 5.81 15.50
CA VAL A 37 2.64 5.47 14.21
C VAL A 37 2.16 4.03 14.23
N LEU A 38 0.88 3.84 13.94
CA LEU A 38 0.32 2.53 13.69
C LEU A 38 0.84 2.03 12.33
N LYS A 39 1.83 1.15 12.35
CA LYS A 39 2.31 0.46 11.15
C LYS A 39 1.24 -0.55 10.71
N MET A 40 0.25 -0.09 9.96
CA MET A 40 -0.69 -1.00 9.30
C MET A 40 0.08 -1.90 8.34
N PRO A 41 -0.21 -3.22 8.29
CA PRO A 41 0.36 -4.08 7.27
C PRO A 41 0.02 -3.47 5.91
N ALA A 42 1.01 -3.39 5.01
CA ALA A 42 0.82 -2.77 3.70
C ALA A 42 -0.46 -3.30 3.07
N THR A 43 -1.46 -2.42 2.93
CA THR A 43 -2.71 -2.77 2.27
C THR A 43 -2.35 -3.11 0.83
N VAL A 44 -2.25 -4.41 0.51
CA VAL A 44 -2.15 -4.88 -0.86
C VAL A 44 -3.49 -4.54 -1.49
N SER A 45 -3.62 -3.31 -2.00
CA SER A 45 -4.77 -2.97 -2.82
C SER A 45 -4.61 -3.81 -4.08
N GLY A 46 -5.31 -4.95 -4.12
CA GLY A 46 -5.39 -5.82 -5.28
C GLY A 46 -6.13 -5.12 -6.42
N ARG A 47 -5.59 -4.02 -6.94
CA ARG A 47 -6.01 -3.47 -8.23
C ARG A 47 -5.41 -4.36 -9.32
N ILE A 48 -5.86 -5.61 -9.35
CA ILE A 48 -5.76 -6.42 -10.56
C ILE A 48 -6.61 -5.67 -11.59
N SER A 49 -6.00 -5.25 -12.70
CA SER A 49 -6.75 -4.60 -13.77
C SER A 49 -7.92 -5.50 -14.20
N THR A 50 -9.08 -4.93 -14.51
CA THR A 50 -10.25 -5.70 -14.97
C THR A 50 -9.89 -6.66 -16.11
N HIS A 51 -8.91 -6.28 -16.95
CA HIS A 51 -8.31 -7.12 -17.99
C HIS A 51 -7.65 -8.42 -17.48
N ARG A 52 -6.98 -8.40 -16.33
CA ARG A 52 -6.41 -9.62 -15.71
C ARG A 52 -7.46 -10.43 -14.97
N LEU A 53 -8.51 -9.78 -14.46
CA LEU A 53 -9.57 -10.43 -13.68
C LEU A 53 -10.55 -11.21 -14.57
N ALA A 54 -10.76 -10.76 -15.81
CA ALA A 54 -11.69 -11.37 -16.76
C ALA A 54 -11.18 -12.66 -17.45
N GLY A 55 -9.97 -13.12 -17.13
CA GLY A 55 -9.41 -14.38 -17.64
C GLY A 55 -8.99 -14.37 -19.11
N GLU A 56 -8.32 -15.45 -19.55
CA GLU A 56 -7.74 -15.56 -20.90
C GLU A 56 -8.79 -15.50 -22.03
N GLY A 57 -9.98 -16.04 -21.80
CA GLY A 57 -11.07 -16.01 -22.78
C GLY A 57 -11.51 -14.59 -23.16
N TRP A 58 -11.48 -13.65 -22.21
CA TRP A 58 -11.77 -12.24 -22.48
C TRP A 58 -10.68 -11.57 -23.33
N GLN A 59 -9.43 -11.91 -23.07
CA GLN A 59 -8.29 -11.42 -23.88
C GLN A 59 -8.39 -11.88 -25.33
N ASP A 60 -8.81 -13.12 -25.57
CA ASP A 60 -8.97 -13.65 -26.92
C ASP A 60 -10.12 -12.99 -27.70
N VAL A 61 -11.22 -12.66 -27.01
CA VAL A 61 -12.30 -11.85 -27.60
C VAL A 61 -11.79 -10.47 -27.97
N LEU A 62 -11.06 -9.80 -27.07
CA LEU A 62 -10.47 -8.49 -27.34
C LEU A 62 -9.48 -8.53 -28.52
N LYS A 63 -8.67 -9.59 -28.66
CA LYS A 63 -7.77 -9.78 -29.81
C LYS A 63 -8.54 -9.91 -31.12
N LYS A 64 -9.64 -10.68 -31.13
CA LYS A 64 -10.53 -10.81 -32.31
C LYS A 64 -11.15 -9.47 -32.71
N VAL A 65 -11.65 -8.71 -31.72
CA VAL A 65 -12.20 -7.38 -31.94
C VAL A 65 -11.13 -6.44 -32.49
N LYS A 66 -9.94 -6.40 -31.89
CA LYS A 66 -8.82 -5.58 -32.38
C LYS A 66 -8.39 -5.92 -33.80
N LYS A 67 -8.35 -7.20 -34.17
CA LYS A 67 -8.02 -7.64 -35.53
C LYS A 67 -9.04 -7.14 -36.57
N ASN A 68 -10.32 -7.11 -36.20
CA ASN A 68 -11.40 -6.66 -37.08
C ASN A 68 -11.61 -5.15 -37.07
N SER A 69 -11.05 -4.42 -36.10
CA SER A 69 -11.33 -2.99 -35.86
C SER A 69 -10.54 -2.02 -36.76
N GLY A 70 -9.89 -2.48 -37.84
CA GLY A 70 -9.16 -1.63 -38.79
C GLY A 70 -7.81 -1.09 -38.28
N ARG A 71 -7.01 -0.52 -39.19
CA ARG A 71 -5.66 0.01 -38.89
C ARG A 71 -5.78 1.38 -38.20
N GLY A 72 -5.21 1.51 -37.00
CA GLY A 72 -5.24 2.74 -36.19
C GLY A 72 -6.12 2.67 -34.94
N ASN A 73 -6.64 1.50 -34.56
CA ASN A 73 -7.43 1.37 -33.34
C ASN A 73 -6.60 1.55 -32.05
N THR A 74 -7.26 2.01 -31.00
CA THR A 74 -6.68 2.30 -29.67
C THR A 74 -6.91 1.19 -28.66
N ILE A 75 -7.41 0.03 -29.10
CA ILE A 75 -7.73 -1.09 -28.21
C ILE A 75 -6.41 -1.67 -27.69
N ASN A 76 -6.15 -1.64 -26.39
CA ASN A 76 -4.96 -2.27 -25.81
C ASN A 76 -5.31 -3.68 -25.34
N VAL A 77 -4.69 -4.68 -25.96
CA VAL A 77 -4.85 -6.12 -25.69
C VAL A 77 -3.48 -6.74 -25.62
#